data_AF-A0A0G2DYA4-F1
#
_entry.id   AF-A0A0G2DYA4-F1
#
_cell.length_a   1.000
_cell.length_b   1.000
_cell.length_c   1.000
_cell.angle_alpha   90.00
_cell.angle_beta   90.00
_cell.angle_gamma   90.00
#
_symmetry.space_group_name_H-M   'P 1'
#
loop_
_entity.id
_entity.type
_entity.pdbx_description
1 polymer ?
#
loop_
_entity_poly.entity_id
_entity_poly.type
_entity_poly.pdbx_seq_one_letter_code
_entity_poly.pdbx_strand_id
1 'polypeptide(L)'
;MWRDRTNLFISYRQSYSHHPAKRKPLYGGPSNGFADNAALNDERRGLMSAYDDPNDGDAVIEMDVLPPRWLDIQDEVTEKLQDISGQTKRLDQLHQKHVLPGFDDDDVKKREEREIERLTQEITRGYQGCQKAIKRVDAMLRESAQREGGTSKGEEVMARNLKVSLASRVGDSSAAFRKKQSAYLRSVYSFFLRARP
;
A
#
# COMPACT_ATOMS: atom_id res chain seq x y z
N MET A 1 -1.88 6.96 33.64
CA MET A 1 -3.26 7.22 33.13
C MET A 1 -3.18 8.25 32.01
N TRP A 2 -3.84 8.03 30.87
CA TRP A 2 -4.03 9.03 29.82
C TRP A 2 -5.50 9.45 29.79
N ARG A 3 -5.80 10.73 29.47
CA ARG A 3 -7.17 11.25 29.35
C ARG A 3 -7.43 11.63 27.91
N ASP A 4 -8.46 11.03 27.31
CA ASP A 4 -8.92 11.39 25.98
C ASP A 4 -9.66 12.73 26.00
N ARG A 5 -9.31 13.63 25.08
CA ARG A 5 -9.93 14.95 24.89
C ARG A 5 -10.42 15.17 23.46
N THR A 6 -10.48 14.12 22.66
CA THR A 6 -10.87 14.18 21.24
C THR A 6 -12.26 14.79 21.07
N ASN A 7 -13.23 14.41 21.91
CA ASN A 7 -14.58 14.98 21.87
C ASN A 7 -14.63 16.48 22.17
N LEU A 8 -13.82 16.94 23.13
CA LEU A 8 -13.71 18.37 23.44
C LEU A 8 -13.09 19.13 22.27
N PHE A 9 -12.03 18.60 21.66
CA PHE A 9 -11.39 19.18 20.48
C PHE A 9 -12.37 19.28 19.29
N ILE A 10 -13.14 18.22 19.02
CA ILE A 10 -14.14 18.22 17.94
C ILE A 10 -15.21 19.29 18.20
N SER A 11 -15.69 19.43 19.44
CA SER A 11 -16.69 20.45 19.79
C SER A 11 -16.19 21.88 19.56
N TYR A 12 -14.92 22.17 19.85
CA TYR A 12 -14.32 23.47 19.54
C TYR A 12 -14.11 23.69 18.03
N ARG A 13 -13.71 22.65 17.29
CA ARG A 13 -13.52 22.75 15.83
C ARG A 13 -14.85 23.03 15.10
N GLN A 14 -15.93 22.37 15.50
CA GLN A 14 -17.26 22.52 14.88
C GLN A 14 -17.96 23.82 15.28
N SER A 15 -17.65 24.39 16.45
CA SER A 15 -18.23 25.66 16.89
C SER A 15 -17.56 26.90 16.27
N TYR A 16 -16.38 26.75 15.64
CA TYR A 16 -15.61 27.87 15.06
C TYR A 16 -15.77 28.05 13.53
N SER A 17 -16.47 27.15 12.83
CA SER A 17 -16.47 27.07 11.36
C SER A 17 -17.49 27.94 10.61
N HIS A 18 -18.12 28.95 11.25
CA HIS A 18 -19.15 29.78 10.59
C HIS A 18 -18.90 31.28 10.55
N HIS A 19 -17.68 31.76 10.80
CA HIS A 19 -17.33 33.15 10.53
C HIS A 19 -16.22 33.23 9.49
N PRO A 20 -16.56 33.27 8.18
CA PRO A 20 -15.61 33.79 7.22
C PRO A 20 -15.24 35.20 7.71
N ALA A 21 -13.98 35.38 8.09
CA ALA A 21 -13.45 36.70 8.39
C ALA A 21 -13.74 37.55 7.15
N LYS A 22 -14.64 38.53 7.28
CA LYS A 22 -14.97 39.46 6.21
C LYS A 22 -13.67 40.14 5.77
N ARG A 23 -13.02 39.61 4.73
CA ARG A 23 -11.96 40.30 4.02
C ARG A 23 -12.65 41.44 3.29
N LYS A 24 -12.48 42.66 3.80
CA LYS A 24 -12.92 43.87 3.12
C LYS A 24 -12.28 43.87 1.72
N PRO A 25 -13.05 44.00 0.62
CA PRO A 25 -12.45 44.14 -0.70
C PRO A 25 -11.77 45.50 -0.74
N LEU A 26 -10.44 45.51 -0.74
CA LEU A 26 -9.65 46.70 -1.02
C LEU A 26 -9.55 46.81 -2.54
N TYR A 27 -10.60 47.33 -3.18
CA TYR A 27 -10.54 47.74 -4.58
C TYR A 27 -11.17 49.12 -4.74
N GLY A 28 -10.32 50.14 -4.66
CA GLY A 28 -10.58 51.48 -5.18
C GLY A 28 -9.66 51.71 -6.37
N GLY A 29 -10.22 51.80 -7.57
CA GLY A 29 -9.53 52.15 -8.81
C GLY A 29 -10.55 52.38 -9.95
N PRO A 30 -10.40 53.41 -10.80
CA PRO A 30 -11.53 54.04 -11.50
C PRO A 30 -11.84 53.49 -12.89
N SER A 31 -13.13 53.57 -13.23
CA SER A 31 -13.76 53.86 -14.54
C SER A 31 -12.89 53.79 -15.81
N ASN A 32 -13.22 52.87 -16.72
CA ASN A 32 -13.24 53.17 -18.16
C ASN A 32 -14.31 52.33 -18.87
N GLY A 33 -15.23 53.01 -19.54
CA GLY A 33 -16.47 52.43 -20.05
C GLY A 33 -16.36 51.74 -21.41
N PHE A 34 -17.21 50.73 -21.60
CA PHE A 34 -17.84 50.38 -22.87
C PHE A 34 -19.20 49.75 -22.54
N ALA A 35 -20.26 50.52 -22.77
CA ALA A 35 -21.63 50.03 -22.77
C ALA A 35 -21.97 49.59 -24.19
N ASP A 36 -22.27 48.31 -24.38
CA ASP A 36 -23.24 47.86 -25.39
C ASP A 36 -23.70 46.41 -25.14
N ASN A 37 -24.95 46.12 -25.46
CA ASN A 37 -25.66 44.83 -25.38
C ASN A 37 -26.20 44.34 -24.02
N ALA A 38 -26.87 45.22 -23.29
CA ALA A 38 -27.71 44.85 -22.13
C ALA A 38 -29.16 44.43 -22.50
N ALA A 39 -29.57 44.50 -23.77
CA ALA A 39 -30.98 44.34 -24.15
C ALA A 39 -31.38 42.95 -24.70
N LEU A 40 -30.43 42.04 -24.97
CA LEU A 40 -30.72 40.71 -25.57
C LEU A 40 -30.41 39.52 -24.64
N ASN A 41 -29.99 39.76 -23.40
CA ASN A 41 -29.55 38.71 -22.46
C ASN A 41 -30.54 38.46 -21.30
N ASP A 42 -31.65 39.20 -21.21
CA ASP A 42 -32.54 39.14 -20.04
C ASP A 42 -33.35 37.83 -19.97
N GLU A 43 -33.72 37.26 -21.12
CA GLU A 43 -34.49 36.01 -21.18
C GLU A 43 -33.65 34.75 -20.87
N ARG A 44 -32.32 34.85 -20.97
CA ARG A 44 -31.37 33.75 -20.64
C ARG A 44 -30.79 33.85 -19.23
N ARG A 45 -30.92 35.00 -18.56
CA ARG A 45 -30.36 35.23 -17.21
C ARG A 45 -31.12 34.50 -16.09
N GLY A 46 -32.40 34.19 -16.29
CA GLY A 46 -33.22 33.53 -15.26
C GLY A 46 -32.84 32.08 -14.95
N LEU A 47 -32.11 31.40 -15.84
CA LEU A 47 -31.72 29.99 -15.69
C LEU A 47 -30.25 29.79 -15.26
N MET A 48 -29.44 30.85 -15.23
CA MET A 48 -28.03 30.80 -14.80
C MET A 48 -27.77 31.54 -13.47
N SER A 49 -28.72 32.33 -12.97
CA SER A 49 -28.53 33.17 -11.78
C SER A 49 -28.61 32.44 -10.42
N ALA A 50 -28.87 31.13 -10.38
CA ALA A 50 -28.83 30.38 -9.11
C ALA A 50 -27.41 29.93 -8.71
N TYR A 51 -26.44 30.03 -9.62
CA TYR A 51 -25.07 29.54 -9.41
C TYR A 51 -23.96 30.52 -9.80
N ASP A 52 -24.29 31.68 -10.34
CA ASP A 52 -23.31 32.65 -10.84
C ASP A 52 -23.34 33.93 -10.01
N ASP A 53 -23.04 33.81 -8.71
CA ASP A 53 -22.48 34.93 -7.96
C ASP A 53 -21.01 35.09 -8.41
N PRO A 54 -20.64 36.15 -9.15
CA PRO A 54 -19.26 36.37 -9.58
C PRO A 54 -18.30 36.63 -8.41
N ASN A 55 -18.78 36.70 -7.16
CA ASN A 55 -17.96 36.71 -5.95
C ASN A 55 -17.72 35.32 -5.32
N ASP A 56 -18.35 34.25 -5.82
CA ASP A 56 -18.13 32.87 -5.36
C ASP A 56 -17.27 32.08 -6.37
N GLY A 57 -16.33 32.77 -7.00
CA GLY A 57 -15.36 32.21 -7.97
C GLY A 57 -14.19 31.44 -7.34
N ASP A 58 -14.32 30.99 -6.09
CA ASP A 58 -13.28 30.22 -5.40
C ASP A 58 -13.90 29.07 -4.60
N ALA A 59 -14.63 28.19 -5.30
CA ALA A 59 -14.75 26.83 -4.84
C ALA A 59 -13.34 26.21 -4.85
N VAL A 60 -12.59 26.40 -3.76
CA VAL A 60 -11.34 25.69 -3.49
C VAL A 60 -11.72 24.21 -3.41
N ILE A 61 -11.67 23.53 -4.55
CA ILE A 61 -11.69 22.07 -4.58
C ILE A 61 -10.35 21.66 -3.97
N GLU A 62 -10.37 21.33 -2.67
CA GLU A 62 -9.24 20.79 -1.95
C GLU A 62 -8.82 19.50 -2.68
N MET A 63 -7.79 19.62 -3.53
CA MET A 63 -7.24 18.48 -4.24
C MET A 63 -6.50 17.64 -3.20
N ASP A 64 -7.08 16.51 -2.80
CA ASP A 64 -6.45 15.58 -1.88
C ASP A 64 -5.03 15.26 -2.36
N VAL A 65 -4.04 15.42 -1.48
CA VAL A 65 -2.66 15.05 -1.78
C VAL A 65 -2.61 13.54 -1.95
N LEU A 66 -2.42 13.09 -3.18
CA LEU A 66 -2.31 11.66 -3.47
C LEU A 66 -1.14 11.06 -2.68
N PRO A 67 -1.32 9.90 -2.04
CA PRO A 67 -0.22 9.21 -1.38
C PRO A 67 0.94 8.96 -2.36
N PRO A 68 2.20 9.04 -1.90
CA PRO A 68 3.34 8.77 -2.76
C PRO A 68 3.29 7.37 -3.41
N ARG A 69 3.62 7.29 -4.71
CA ARG A 69 3.58 6.03 -5.51
C ARG A 69 4.36 4.86 -4.93
N TRP A 70 5.37 5.12 -4.09
CA TRP A 70 6.13 4.04 -3.44
C TRP A 70 5.31 3.31 -2.36
N LEU A 71 4.20 3.88 -1.89
CA LEU A 71 3.27 3.21 -0.98
C LEU A 71 2.57 2.03 -1.65
N ASP A 72 2.32 2.07 -2.96
CA ASP A 72 1.71 0.95 -3.70
C ASP A 72 2.58 -0.34 -3.60
N ILE A 73 3.89 -0.19 -3.40
CA ILE A 73 4.80 -1.32 -3.20
C ILE A 73 4.53 -2.03 -1.86
N GLN A 74 4.06 -1.31 -0.84
CA GLN A 74 3.67 -1.91 0.44
C GLN A 74 2.55 -2.93 0.24
N ASP A 75 1.54 -2.56 -0.53
CA ASP A 75 0.39 -3.41 -0.81
C ASP A 75 0.81 -4.60 -1.68
N GLU A 76 1.60 -4.37 -2.74
CA GLU A 76 2.17 -5.42 -3.58
C GLU A 76 2.95 -6.46 -2.75
N VAL A 77 3.81 -6.01 -1.82
CA VAL A 77 4.60 -6.91 -0.97
C VAL A 77 3.72 -7.61 0.06
N THR A 78 2.69 -6.94 0.58
CA THR A 78 1.78 -7.52 1.56
C THR A 78 0.92 -8.63 0.95
N GLU A 79 0.39 -8.42 -0.25
CA GLU A 79 -0.35 -9.42 -1.02
C GLU A 79 0.52 -10.66 -1.30
N LYS A 80 1.74 -10.45 -1.84
CA LYS A 80 2.69 -11.55 -2.07
C LYS A 80 3.03 -12.33 -0.81
N LEU A 81 3.17 -11.65 0.33
CA LEU A 81 3.42 -12.32 1.62
C LEU A 81 2.21 -13.14 2.10
N GLN A 82 0.98 -12.69 1.81
CA GLN A 82 -0.23 -13.46 2.10
C GLN A 82 -0.28 -14.73 1.24
N ASP A 83 0.01 -14.62 -0.06
CA ASP A 83 0.07 -15.77 -0.97
C ASP A 83 1.12 -16.79 -0.53
N ILE A 84 2.33 -16.31 -0.19
CA ILE A 84 3.41 -17.15 0.34
C ILE A 84 2.98 -17.84 1.63
N SER A 85 2.24 -17.15 2.51
CA SER A 85 1.71 -17.74 3.74
C SER A 85 0.72 -18.86 3.46
N GLY A 86 -0.18 -18.66 2.49
CA GLY A 86 -1.12 -19.68 2.02
C GLY A 86 -0.41 -20.92 1.45
N GLN A 87 0.56 -20.71 0.55
CA GLN A 87 1.37 -21.78 -0.03
C GLN A 87 2.18 -22.53 1.04
N THR A 88 2.76 -21.81 2.02
CA THR A 88 3.52 -22.40 3.13
C THR A 88 2.65 -23.32 3.98
N LYS A 89 1.39 -22.94 4.25
CA LYS A 89 0.45 -23.81 5.00
C LYS A 89 0.11 -25.08 4.23
N ARG A 90 -0.14 -24.98 2.92
CA ARG A 90 -0.39 -26.15 2.06
C ARG A 90 0.81 -27.08 2.02
N LEU A 91 2.01 -26.50 1.94
CA LEU A 91 3.26 -27.26 1.95
C LEU A 91 3.48 -27.98 3.28
N ASP A 92 3.18 -27.34 4.41
CA ASP A 92 3.27 -27.97 5.74
C ASP A 92 2.34 -29.19 5.86
N GLN A 93 1.14 -29.13 5.28
CA GLN A 93 0.21 -30.28 5.24
C GLN A 93 0.76 -31.44 4.39
N LEU A 94 1.36 -31.13 3.24
CA LEU A 94 2.00 -32.13 2.38
C LEU A 94 3.22 -32.76 3.06
N HIS A 95 4.04 -31.96 3.75
CA HIS A 95 5.16 -32.48 4.52
C HIS A 95 4.70 -33.46 5.62
N GLN A 96 3.61 -33.15 6.33
CA GLN A 96 3.07 -34.04 7.36
C GLN A 96 2.59 -35.37 6.78
N LYS A 97 1.90 -35.35 5.62
CA LYS A 97 1.50 -36.56 4.91
C LYS A 97 2.69 -37.39 4.47
N HIS A 98 3.68 -36.77 3.85
CA HIS A 98 4.85 -37.46 3.31
C HIS A 98 5.75 -38.07 4.40
N VAL A 99 5.78 -37.49 5.62
CA VAL A 99 6.58 -38.03 6.74
C VAL A 99 5.91 -39.25 7.40
N LEU A 100 4.61 -39.47 7.22
CA LEU A 100 3.93 -40.64 7.79
C LEU A 100 4.36 -41.92 7.06
N PRO A 101 4.64 -43.03 7.78
CA PRO A 101 4.89 -44.33 7.17
C PRO A 101 3.58 -44.89 6.61
N GLY A 102 3.19 -44.41 5.42
CA GLY A 102 2.08 -44.97 4.65
C GLY A 102 2.56 -46.13 3.78
N PHE A 103 1.72 -47.15 3.65
CA PHE A 103 1.84 -48.23 2.65
C PHE A 103 1.44 -47.75 1.24
N ASP A 104 1.58 -46.46 0.94
CA ASP A 104 1.27 -45.93 -0.38
C ASP A 104 2.34 -46.38 -1.37
N ASP A 105 1.90 -46.82 -2.56
CA ASP A 105 2.76 -47.26 -3.65
C ASP A 105 3.78 -46.16 -4.01
N ASP A 106 4.97 -46.57 -4.45
CA ASP A 106 6.09 -45.67 -4.80
C ASP A 106 5.69 -44.56 -5.79
N ASP A 107 4.71 -44.83 -6.66
CA ASP A 107 4.17 -43.86 -7.61
C ASP A 107 3.40 -42.70 -6.94
N VAL A 108 2.75 -42.94 -5.81
CA VAL A 108 2.03 -41.90 -5.04
C VAL A 108 3.04 -41.00 -4.35
N LYS A 109 4.04 -41.58 -3.68
CA LYS A 109 5.15 -40.82 -3.05
C LYS A 109 5.88 -39.92 -4.06
N LYS A 110 6.16 -40.44 -5.26
CA LYS A 110 6.80 -39.67 -6.33
C LYS A 110 5.95 -38.51 -6.87
N ARG A 111 4.62 -38.59 -6.76
CA ARG A 111 3.73 -37.47 -7.10
C ARG A 111 3.75 -36.41 -6.00
N GLU A 112 3.73 -36.83 -4.74
CA GLU A 112 3.80 -35.92 -3.60
C GLU A 112 5.13 -35.16 -3.54
N GLU A 113 6.25 -35.84 -3.77
CA GLU A 113 7.59 -35.22 -3.82
C GLU A 113 7.68 -34.14 -4.90
N ARG A 114 7.15 -34.41 -6.10
CA ARG A 114 7.08 -33.42 -7.18
C ARG A 114 6.25 -32.19 -6.82
N GLU A 115 5.13 -32.37 -6.12
CA GLU A 115 4.29 -31.26 -5.68
C GLU A 115 4.98 -30.44 -4.57
N ILE A 116 5.70 -31.09 -3.65
CA ILE A 116 6.53 -30.44 -2.63
C ILE A 116 7.63 -29.60 -3.29
N GLU A 117 8.35 -30.16 -4.27
CA GLU A 117 9.39 -29.43 -5.03
C GLU A 117 8.80 -28.23 -5.80
N ARG A 118 7.64 -28.40 -6.43
CA ARG A 118 6.97 -27.31 -7.14
C ARG A 118 6.62 -26.16 -6.20
N LEU A 119 5.94 -26.46 -5.08
CA LEU A 119 5.53 -25.45 -4.10
C LEU A 119 6.72 -24.77 -3.42
N THR A 120 7.80 -25.50 -3.13
CA THR A 120 9.01 -24.90 -2.55
C THR A 120 9.68 -23.92 -3.51
N GLN A 121 9.75 -24.25 -4.80
CA GLN A 121 10.25 -23.34 -5.82
C GLN A 121 9.35 -22.11 -6.00
N GLU A 122 8.02 -22.29 -6.02
CA GLU A 122 7.06 -21.18 -6.09
C GLU A 122 7.21 -20.22 -4.91
N ILE A 123 7.30 -20.73 -3.68
CA ILE A 123 7.52 -19.91 -2.48
C ILE A 123 8.85 -19.15 -2.55
N THR A 124 9.92 -19.82 -3.00
CA THR A 124 11.24 -19.19 -3.14
C THR A 124 11.21 -18.07 -4.18
N ARG A 125 10.53 -18.27 -5.31
CA ARG A 125 10.29 -17.23 -6.33
C ARG A 125 9.45 -16.08 -5.76
N GLY A 126 8.45 -16.37 -4.92
CA GLY A 126 7.67 -15.37 -4.19
C GLY A 126 8.55 -14.45 -3.35
N TYR A 127 9.43 -15.01 -2.51
CA TYR A 127 10.37 -14.22 -1.71
C TYR A 127 11.31 -13.36 -2.57
N GLN A 128 11.82 -13.90 -3.68
CA GLN A 128 12.62 -13.13 -4.63
C GLN A 128 11.81 -12.00 -5.27
N GLY A 129 10.53 -12.24 -5.57
CA GLY A 129 9.59 -11.24 -6.05
C GLY A 129 9.40 -10.09 -5.05
N CYS A 130 9.24 -10.39 -3.76
CA CYS A 130 9.18 -9.37 -2.72
C CYS A 130 10.47 -8.55 -2.63
N GLN A 131 11.65 -9.21 -2.69
CA GLN A 131 12.94 -8.52 -2.68
C GLN A 131 13.11 -7.58 -3.88
N LYS A 132 12.66 -7.99 -5.07
CA LYS A 132 12.68 -7.14 -6.27
C LYS A 132 11.76 -5.93 -6.12
N ALA A 133 10.55 -6.12 -5.58
CA ALA A 133 9.60 -5.04 -5.32
C ALA A 133 10.18 -4.02 -4.31
N ILE A 134 10.77 -4.49 -3.21
CA ILE A 134 11.42 -3.64 -2.20
C ILE A 134 12.58 -2.83 -2.81
N LYS A 135 13.38 -3.43 -3.69
CA LYS A 135 14.46 -2.70 -4.39
C LYS A 135 13.94 -1.63 -5.35
N ARG A 136 12.73 -1.78 -5.89
CA ARG A 136 12.08 -0.78 -6.76
C ARG A 136 11.82 0.53 -6.02
N VAL A 137 11.62 0.50 -4.69
CA VAL A 137 11.48 1.71 -3.86
C VAL A 137 12.68 2.64 -4.03
N ASP A 138 13.91 2.11 -4.07
CA ASP A 138 15.11 2.92 -4.26
C ASP A 138 15.14 3.64 -5.62
N ALA A 139 14.66 2.97 -6.67
CA ALA A 139 14.57 3.55 -8.01
C ALA A 139 13.51 4.66 -8.06
N MET A 140 12.34 4.44 -7.45
CA MET A 140 11.28 5.45 -7.36
C MET A 140 11.70 6.68 -6.55
N LEU A 141 12.50 6.50 -5.49
CA LEU A 141 13.06 7.60 -4.72
C LEU A 141 14.05 8.45 -5.52
N ARG A 142 14.92 7.81 -6.31
CA ARG A 142 15.84 8.53 -7.20
C ARG A 142 15.10 9.31 -8.28
N GLU A 143 14.06 8.71 -8.87
CA GLU A 143 13.25 9.35 -9.90
C GLU A 143 12.48 10.56 -9.33
N SER A 144 11.89 10.43 -8.14
CA SER A 144 11.17 11.54 -7.49
C SER A 144 12.11 12.69 -7.11
N ALA A 145 13.34 12.39 -6.69
CA ALA A 145 14.34 13.41 -6.35
C ALA A 145 14.80 14.24 -7.57
N GLN A 146 14.63 13.71 -8.80
CA GLN A 146 15.02 14.37 -10.05
C GLN A 146 13.90 15.25 -10.66
N ARG A 147 12.66 15.17 -10.16
CA ARG A 147 11.53 15.95 -10.68
C ARG A 147 11.54 17.37 -10.08
N GLU A 148 11.19 18.37 -10.90
CA GLU A 148 10.96 19.75 -10.44
C GLU A 148 9.85 19.74 -9.38
N GLY A 149 10.20 20.12 -8.15
CA GLY A 149 9.35 19.98 -6.95
C GLY A 149 10.03 19.27 -5.80
N GLY A 150 11.01 18.40 -6.06
CA GLY A 150 11.91 17.77 -5.09
C GLY A 150 11.23 16.90 -4.03
N THR A 151 11.71 15.67 -3.84
CA THR A 151 11.27 14.83 -2.70
C THR A 151 11.63 15.53 -1.39
N SER A 152 10.64 15.73 -0.51
CA SER A 152 10.91 16.30 0.82
C SER A 152 11.83 15.36 1.60
N LYS A 153 12.77 15.90 2.38
CA LYS A 153 13.63 15.09 3.27
C LYS A 153 12.81 14.15 4.17
N GLY A 154 11.60 14.56 4.53
CA GLY A 154 10.66 13.72 5.28
C GLY A 154 10.18 12.50 4.49
N GLU A 155 9.85 12.65 3.21
CA GLU A 155 9.42 11.56 2.34
C GLU A 155 10.53 10.55 2.09
N GLU A 156 11.77 11.01 1.91
CA GLU A 156 12.92 10.12 1.76
C GLU A 156 13.13 9.25 3.01
N VAL A 157 13.00 9.83 4.20
CA VAL A 157 13.09 9.10 5.47
C VAL A 157 11.92 8.13 5.62
N MET A 158 10.70 8.54 5.28
CA MET A 158 9.53 7.66 5.34
C MET A 158 9.66 6.45 4.42
N ALA A 159 10.07 6.65 3.18
CA ALA A 159 10.28 5.55 2.25
C ALA A 159 11.42 4.61 2.67
N ARG A 160 12.51 5.16 3.26
CA ARG A 160 13.58 4.34 3.85
C ARG A 160 13.06 3.50 5.02
N ASN A 161 12.25 4.07 5.90
CA ASN A 161 11.64 3.35 7.02
C ASN A 161 10.68 2.26 6.53
N LEU A 162 9.86 2.54 5.51
CA LEU A 162 9.00 1.53 4.88
C LEU A 162 9.85 0.38 4.33
N LYS A 163 10.89 0.68 3.56
CA LYS A 163 11.80 -0.34 3.01
C LYS A 163 12.37 -1.23 4.10
N VAL A 164 12.86 -0.66 5.20
CA VAL A 164 13.42 -1.42 6.34
C VAL A 164 12.34 -2.30 6.98
N SER A 165 11.14 -1.76 7.21
CA SER A 165 10.01 -2.52 7.77
C SER A 165 9.62 -3.70 6.87
N LEU A 166 9.46 -3.47 5.57
CA LEU A 166 9.13 -4.52 4.59
C LEU A 166 10.24 -5.56 4.50
N ALA A 167 11.50 -5.13 4.45
CA ALA A 167 12.65 -6.03 4.40
C ALA A 167 12.74 -6.92 5.65
N SER A 168 12.50 -6.35 6.84
CA SER A 168 12.45 -7.13 8.09
C SER A 168 11.34 -8.19 8.02
N ARG A 169 10.12 -7.79 7.63
CA ARG A 169 8.96 -8.69 7.55
C ARG A 169 9.19 -9.85 6.57
N VAL A 170 9.74 -9.56 5.39
CA VAL A 170 10.12 -10.59 4.40
C VAL A 170 11.24 -11.48 4.95
N GLY A 171 12.22 -10.91 5.63
CA GLY A 171 13.33 -11.61 6.26
C GLY A 171 12.86 -12.61 7.32
N ASP A 172 11.99 -12.18 8.23
CA ASP A 172 11.43 -13.02 9.29
C ASP A 172 10.60 -14.17 8.73
N SER A 173 9.72 -13.89 7.75
CA SER A 173 8.95 -14.92 7.06
C SER A 173 9.84 -15.92 6.33
N SER A 174 10.87 -15.45 5.63
CA SER A 174 11.83 -16.29 4.92
C SER A 174 12.68 -17.15 5.86
N ALA A 175 13.08 -16.60 7.01
CA ALA A 175 13.79 -17.35 8.05
C ALA A 175 12.92 -18.45 8.64
N ALA A 176 11.65 -18.16 8.93
CA ALA A 176 10.68 -19.15 9.42
C ALA A 176 10.46 -20.28 8.40
N PHE A 177 10.31 -19.94 7.12
CA PHE A 177 10.19 -20.92 6.04
C PHE A 177 11.42 -21.82 5.94
N ARG A 178 12.63 -21.25 5.91
CA ARG A 178 13.88 -22.03 5.86
C ARG A 178 14.02 -22.97 7.06
N LYS A 179 13.64 -22.52 8.25
CA LYS A 179 13.64 -23.36 9.46
C LYS A 179 12.70 -24.56 9.34
N LYS A 180 11.49 -24.36 8.81
CA LYS A 180 10.52 -25.45 8.57
C LYS A 180 11.05 -26.45 7.52
N GLN A 181 11.64 -25.96 6.44
CA GLN A 181 12.28 -26.80 5.42
C GLN A 181 13.41 -27.65 6.00
N SER A 182 14.33 -27.04 6.76
CA SER A 182 15.41 -27.78 7.41
C SER A 182 14.89 -28.80 8.43
N ALA A 183 13.77 -28.54 9.10
CA ALA A 183 13.14 -29.53 9.98
C ALA A 183 12.59 -30.72 9.18
N TYR A 184 11.83 -30.46 8.11
CA TYR A 184 11.28 -31.49 7.24
C TYR A 184 12.37 -32.41 6.66
N LEU A 185 13.42 -31.84 6.06
CA LEU A 185 14.53 -32.62 5.49
C LEU A 185 15.17 -33.53 6.54
N ARG A 186 15.41 -33.02 7.75
CA ARG A 186 15.96 -33.83 8.86
C ARG A 186 15.03 -34.98 9.24
N SER A 187 13.72 -34.77 9.27
CA SER A 187 12.74 -35.83 9.53
C SER A 187 12.79 -36.92 8.47
N VAL A 188 12.85 -36.55 7.18
CA VAL A 188 12.96 -37.50 6.06
C VAL A 188 14.27 -38.30 6.14
N TYR A 189 15.41 -37.64 6.36
CA TYR A 189 16.71 -38.32 6.50
C TYR A 189 16.76 -39.24 7.73
N SER A 190 16.25 -38.78 8.88
CA SER A 190 16.23 -39.59 10.10
C SER A 190 15.36 -40.83 9.95
N PHE A 191 14.24 -40.73 9.23
CA PHE A 191 13.38 -41.87 8.93
C PHE A 191 14.09 -42.87 8.01
N PHE A 192 14.73 -42.39 6.94
CA PHE A 192 15.49 -43.25 6.02
C PHE A 192 16.63 -44.00 6.72
N LEU A 193 17.33 -43.37 7.67
CA LEU A 193 18.37 -44.01 8.48
C LEU A 193 17.81 -45.07 9.43
N ARG A 194 16.61 -44.88 9.99
CA ARG A 194 15.93 -45.85 10.86
C ARG A 194 15.32 -47.04 10.10
N ALA A 195 15.05 -46.88 8.81
CA ALA A 195 14.46 -47.91 7.96
C ALA A 195 15.50 -48.80 7.26
N ARG A 196 16.81 -48.52 7.42
CA ARG A 196 17.87 -49.43 6.95
C ARG A 196 18.09 -50.55 7.98
N PRO A 197 18.04 -51.83 7.56
CA PRO A 197 18.31 -52.98 8.42
C PRO A 197 19.78 -53.05 8.87
#